data_AF-A0A7K1H842-F1
#
_entry.id   AF-A0A7K1H842-F1
#
_cell.length_a   1.000
_cell.length_b   1.000
_cell.length_c   1.000
_cell.angle_alpha   90.00
_cell.angle_beta   90.00
_cell.angle_gamma   90.00
#
_symmetry.space_group_name_H-M   'P 1'
#
loop_
_entity.id
_entity.type
_entity.pdbx_description
1 polymer ?
#
loop_
_entity_poly.entity_id
_entity_poly.type
_entity_poly.pdbx_seq_one_letter_code
_entity_poly.pdbx_strand_id
1 'polypeptide(L)'
;MRQHRIAIQMTFESNPHGTDEQFEEFLDAVQQQLDDLDREVQIAASLARRTAEFATTLEAATFEEAVNTLLVDIRTALHAAECHTGNWPQYVATDRNLQELQDV
;
A
#
# COMPACT_ATOMS: atom_id res chain seq x y z
N MET A 1 7.59 20.84 -8.44
CA MET A 1 6.89 19.89 -7.55
C MET A 1 6.01 20.66 -6.59
N ARG A 2 4.92 20.05 -6.11
CA ARG A 2 4.01 20.59 -5.10
C ARG A 2 3.71 19.50 -4.08
N GLN A 3 3.40 19.90 -2.85
CA GLN A 3 2.93 18.98 -1.82
C GLN A 3 1.46 18.63 -2.03
N HIS A 4 1.15 17.34 -1.94
CA HIS A 4 -0.19 16.79 -2.02
C HIS A 4 -0.48 16.03 -0.74
N ARG A 5 -1.61 16.34 -0.09
CA ARG A 5 -2.10 15.62 1.08
C ARG A 5 -3.08 14.56 0.61
N ILE A 6 -2.83 13.31 0.97
CA ILE A 6 -3.53 12.15 0.42
C ILE A 6 -4.02 11.30 1.58
N ALA A 7 -5.25 10.80 1.47
CA ALA A 7 -5.80 9.78 2.35
C ALA A 7 -6.43 8.68 1.49
N ILE A 8 -6.08 7.42 1.76
CA ILE A 8 -6.61 6.25 1.06
C ILE A 8 -7.19 5.30 2.09
N GLN A 9 -8.49 5.07 2.03
CA GLN A 9 -9.16 4.07 2.86
C GLN A 9 -9.24 2.73 2.12
N MET A 10 -8.89 1.65 2.81
CA MET A 10 -8.99 0.28 2.33
C MET A 10 -9.81 -0.57 3.29
N THR A 11 -10.53 -1.55 2.74
CA THR A 11 -11.21 -2.60 3.51
C THR A 11 -10.46 -3.91 3.31
N PHE A 12 -10.27 -4.65 4.39
CA PHE A 12 -9.52 -5.89 4.43
C PHE A 12 -10.44 -7.08 4.70
N GLU A 13 -10.15 -8.18 4.04
CA GLU A 13 -10.81 -9.46 4.26
C GLU A 13 -9.74 -10.52 4.52
N SER A 14 -10.05 -11.47 5.40
CA SER A 14 -9.17 -12.60 5.73
C SER A 14 -9.95 -13.91 5.62
N ASN A 15 -9.26 -14.96 5.18
CA ASN A 15 -9.80 -16.32 5.13
C ASN A 15 -8.74 -17.32 5.64
N PRO A 16 -8.96 -17.99 6.79
CA PRO A 16 -10.13 -17.87 7.67
C PRO A 16 -10.27 -16.47 8.27
N HIS A 17 -11.46 -16.16 8.79
CA HIS A 17 -11.71 -14.85 9.40
C HIS A 17 -10.78 -14.64 10.61
N GLY A 18 -9.91 -13.64 10.52
CA GLY A 18 -8.97 -13.28 11.58
C GLY A 18 -9.64 -12.54 12.73
N THR A 19 -9.06 -12.65 13.93
CA THR A 19 -9.48 -11.90 15.12
C THR A 19 -9.11 -10.42 15.03
N ASP A 20 -9.65 -9.61 15.94
CA ASP A 20 -9.29 -8.19 16.03
C ASP A 20 -7.80 -8.00 16.36
N GLU A 21 -7.27 -8.80 17.28
CA GLU A 21 -5.85 -8.82 17.66
C GLU A 21 -4.94 -9.16 16.47
N GLN A 22 -5.31 -10.17 15.67
CA GLN A 22 -4.56 -10.54 14.47
C GLN A 22 -4.58 -9.43 13.40
N PHE A 23 -5.69 -8.70 13.29
CA PHE A 23 -5.77 -7.58 12.36
C PHE A 23 -4.96 -6.37 12.85
N GLU A 24 -4.92 -6.13 14.16
CA GLU A 24 -4.07 -5.10 14.76
C GLU A 24 -2.57 -5.41 14.57
N GLU A 25 -2.13 -6.64 14.91
CA GLU A 25 -0.75 -7.11 14.67
C GLU A 25 -0.34 -6.99 13.19
N PHE A 26 -1.27 -7.27 12.28
CA PHE A 26 -1.05 -7.07 10.84
C PHE A 26 -0.84 -5.58 10.50
N LEU A 27 -1.65 -4.67 11.03
CA LEU A 27 -1.50 -3.24 10.77
C LEU A 27 -0.19 -2.68 11.37
N ASP A 28 0.23 -3.17 12.53
CA ASP A 28 1.54 -2.84 13.12
C ASP A 28 2.69 -3.28 12.22
N ALA A 29 2.60 -4.49 11.65
CA ALA A 29 3.57 -4.96 10.66
C ALA A 29 3.58 -4.09 9.40
N VAL A 30 2.42 -3.67 8.90
CA VAL A 30 2.31 -2.76 7.74
C VAL A 30 2.94 -1.40 8.05
N GLN A 31 2.70 -0.84 9.24
CA GLN A 31 3.33 0.42 9.67
C GLN A 31 4.85 0.28 9.68
N GLN A 32 5.39 -0.79 10.27
CA GLN A 32 6.83 -1.03 10.30
C GLN A 32 7.42 -1.09 8.88
N GLN A 33 6.73 -1.74 7.93
CA GLN A 33 7.19 -1.80 6.55
C GLN A 33 7.12 -0.45 5.82
N LEU A 34 6.15 0.41 6.15
CA LEU A 34 6.11 1.77 5.61
C LEU A 34 7.23 2.63 6.20
N ASP A 35 7.53 2.49 7.49
CA ASP A 35 8.65 3.16 8.14
C ASP A 35 10.00 2.70 7.54
N ASP A 36 10.15 1.41 7.24
CA ASP A 36 11.34 0.85 6.58
C ASP A 36 11.53 1.38 5.15
N LEU A 37 10.46 1.86 4.50
CA LEU A 37 10.49 2.54 3.20
C LEU A 37 10.78 4.05 3.32
N ASP A 38 11.06 4.56 4.53
CA ASP A 38 11.20 5.99 4.83
C ASP A 38 9.92 6.77 4.44
N ARG A 39 8.75 6.16 4.68
CA ARG A 39 7.44 6.75 4.39
C ARG A 39 6.70 7.09 5.67
N GLU A 40 6.60 8.39 5.94
CA GLU A 40 5.75 8.94 6.98
C GLU A 40 4.26 8.83 6.59
N VAL A 41 3.69 7.64 6.78
CA VAL A 41 2.26 7.37 6.60
C VAL A 41 1.62 7.19 7.97
N GLN A 42 0.53 7.90 8.20
CA GLN A 42 -0.31 7.74 9.38
C GLN A 42 -1.41 6.72 9.06
N ILE A 43 -1.55 5.71 9.91
CA ILE A 43 -2.61 4.70 9.78
C ILE A 43 -3.67 4.93 10.86
N ALA A 44 -4.93 5.05 10.45
CA ALA A 44 -6.09 5.01 11.33
C ALA A 44 -6.99 3.84 10.96
N ALA A 45 -7.48 3.05 11.92
CA ALA A 45 -8.22 1.83 11.62
C ALA A 45 -9.50 1.65 12.43
N SER A 46 -10.43 0.86 11.87
CA SER A 46 -11.58 0.30 12.57
C SER A 46 -11.46 -1.22 12.54
N LEU A 47 -11.11 -1.81 13.68
CA LEU A 47 -10.98 -3.27 13.80
C LEU A 47 -12.29 -3.95 13.44
N ALA A 48 -13.40 -3.57 14.07
CA ALA A 48 -14.72 -4.15 13.84
C ALA A 48 -15.20 -4.11 12.37
N ARG A 49 -14.75 -3.13 11.58
CA ARG A 49 -15.11 -3.01 10.15
C ARG A 49 -14.03 -3.53 9.20
N ARG A 50 -12.88 -3.95 9.73
CA ARG A 50 -11.68 -4.32 8.98
C ARG A 50 -11.28 -3.24 7.95
N THR A 51 -11.30 -1.97 8.37
CA THR A 51 -10.90 -0.85 7.49
C THR A 51 -9.67 -0.14 8.05
N ALA A 52 -8.77 0.30 7.18
CA ALA A 52 -7.67 1.21 7.53
C ALA A 52 -7.59 2.37 6.53
N GLU A 53 -7.30 3.57 7.03
CA GLU A 53 -7.01 4.77 6.27
C GLU A 53 -5.51 5.07 6.38
N PHE A 54 -4.86 5.23 5.23
CA PHE A 54 -3.46 5.59 5.10
C PHE A 54 -3.38 7.05 4.65
N ALA A 55 -2.81 7.91 5.48
CA ALA A 55 -2.71 9.33 5.21
C ALA A 55 -1.26 9.83 5.21
N THR A 56 -0.89 10.63 4.21
CA THR A 56 0.45 11.21 4.12
C THR A 56 0.47 12.52 3.32
N THR A 57 1.64 13.16 3.27
CA THR A 57 1.94 14.30 2.40
C THR A 57 3.13 13.94 1.50
N LEU A 58 2.95 14.00 0.18
CA LEU A 58 3.99 13.69 -0.80
C LEU A 58 4.25 14.85 -1.75
N GLU A 59 5.51 15.01 -2.17
CA GLU A 59 5.87 15.93 -3.24
C GLU A 59 5.83 15.24 -4.60
N ALA A 60 5.07 15.81 -5.54
CA ALA A 60 4.98 15.30 -6.90
C ALA A 60 4.67 16.44 -7.89
N ALA A 61 4.78 16.17 -9.20
CA ALA A 61 4.37 17.14 -10.21
C ALA A 61 2.84 17.23 -10.31
N THR A 62 2.14 16.09 -10.14
CA THR A 62 0.68 16.01 -10.18
C THR A 62 0.11 15.24 -8.99
N PHE A 63 -1.18 15.43 -8.71
CA PHE A 63 -1.86 14.67 -7.65
C PHE A 63 -1.91 13.17 -7.98
N GLU A 64 -2.12 12.83 -9.25
CA GLU A 64 -2.16 11.44 -9.72
C GLU A 64 -0.81 10.72 -9.52
N GLU A 65 0.30 11.39 -9.82
CA GLU A 65 1.63 10.88 -9.54
C GLU A 65 1.81 10.61 -8.04
N ALA A 66 1.42 11.56 -7.18
CA ALA A 66 1.52 11.40 -5.73
C ALA A 66 0.67 10.22 -5.21
N VAL A 67 -0.55 10.04 -5.73
CA VAL A 67 -1.44 8.91 -5.39
C VAL A 67 -0.82 7.59 -5.85
N ASN A 68 -0.28 7.54 -7.07
CA ASN A 68 0.37 6.34 -7.59
C ASN A 68 1.60 5.95 -6.75
N THR A 69 2.41 6.92 -6.34
CA THR A 69 3.53 6.68 -5.41
C THR A 69 3.04 6.07 -4.10
N LEU A 70 2.04 6.69 -3.46
CA LEU A 70 1.50 6.17 -2.19
C LEU A 70 0.92 4.76 -2.34
N LEU A 71 0.18 4.48 -3.42
CA LEU A 71 -0.38 3.15 -3.67
C LEU A 71 0.69 2.08 -3.89
N VAL A 72 1.81 2.42 -4.54
CA VAL A 72 2.94 1.50 -4.72
C VAL A 72 3.62 1.22 -3.37
N ASP A 73 3.80 2.23 -2.54
CA ASP A 73 4.41 2.08 -1.21
C ASP A 73 3.50 1.25 -0.28
N ILE A 74 2.21 1.56 -0.21
CA ILE A 74 1.21 0.77 0.53
C ILE A 74 1.20 -0.68 0.04
N ARG A 75 1.17 -0.90 -1.28
CA ARG A 75 1.22 -2.26 -1.84
C ARG A 75 2.48 -3.01 -1.42
N THR A 76 3.63 -2.35 -1.41
CA THR A 76 4.91 -2.94 -1.04
C THR A 76 4.93 -3.33 0.43
N ALA A 77 4.48 -2.42 1.31
CA ALA A 77 4.35 -2.68 2.74
C ALA A 77 3.35 -3.82 3.03
N LEU A 78 2.18 -3.82 2.40
CA LEU A 78 1.20 -4.90 2.52
C LEU A 78 1.76 -6.25 2.08
N HIS A 79 2.58 -6.27 1.03
CA HIS A 79 3.21 -7.50 0.55
C HIS A 79 4.26 -8.03 1.53
N ALA A 80 5.08 -7.14 2.10
CA ALA A 80 6.12 -7.49 3.05
C ALA A 80 5.55 -7.86 4.44
N ALA A 81 4.45 -7.25 4.87
CA ALA A 81 3.72 -7.56 6.10
C ALA A 81 2.89 -8.86 5.99
N GLU A 82 3.24 -9.75 5.06
CA GLU A 82 2.61 -11.06 4.87
C GLU A 82 1.08 -10.99 4.80
N CYS A 83 0.53 -10.14 3.93
CA CYS A 83 -0.89 -10.19 3.53
C CYS A 83 -1.21 -11.51 2.78
N HIS A 84 -0.98 -12.66 3.44
CA HIS A 84 -1.17 -14.05 3.04
C HIS A 84 -0.80 -14.36 1.58
N THR A 85 0.40 -13.98 1.12
CA THR A 85 0.83 -14.18 -0.29
C THR A 85 1.50 -15.52 -0.59
N GLY A 86 1.49 -16.48 0.34
CA GLY A 86 2.18 -17.77 0.18
C GLY A 86 1.77 -18.63 -1.03
N ASN A 87 0.57 -18.41 -1.60
CA ASN A 87 0.01 -19.18 -2.73
C ASN A 87 -0.23 -18.36 -4.01
N TRP A 88 0.32 -17.16 -4.13
CA TRP A 88 0.11 -16.36 -5.34
C TRP A 88 0.87 -16.96 -6.54
N PRO A 89 0.31 -16.91 -7.76
CA PRO A 89 1.05 -17.29 -8.94
C PRO A 89 2.34 -16.46 -9.03
N GLN A 90 3.49 -17.13 -9.14
CA GLN A 90 4.73 -16.44 -9.46
C GLN A 90 4.66 -15.97 -10.91
N TYR A 91 4.36 -14.69 -11.10
CA TYR A 91 4.43 -14.05 -12.41
C TYR A 91 5.89 -13.67 -12.70
N VAL A 92 6.52 -14.42 -13.60
CA VAL A 92 7.83 -14.08 -14.15
C VAL A 92 7.61 -13.30 -15.44
N ALA A 93 8.20 -12.11 -15.57
CA ALA A 93 8.18 -11.35 -16.81
C ALA A 93 8.94 -12.13 -17.90
N THR A 94 8.20 -12.71 -18.86
CA THR A 94 8.78 -13.51 -19.95
C THR A 94 9.21 -12.66 -21.13
N ASP A 95 8.53 -11.53 -21.37
CA ASP A 95 8.83 -10.62 -22.47
C ASP A 95 8.97 -9.19 -21.94
N ARG A 96 10.07 -8.53 -22.32
CA ARG A 96 10.31 -7.11 -22.04
C ARG A 96 10.18 -6.34 -23.34
N ASN A 97 9.01 -5.76 -23.57
CA ASN A 97 8.81 -4.81 -24.67
C ASN A 97 8.82 -3.40 -24.08
N LEU A 98 9.96 -2.71 -24.25
CA LEU A 98 10.11 -1.32 -23.85
C LEU A 98 9.64 -0.46 -25.02
N GLN A 99 8.54 0.28 -24.82
CA GLN A 99 8.09 1.29 -25.76
C GLN A 99 8.31 2.67 -25.17
N GLU A 100 9.09 3.48 -25.87
CA GLU A 100 9.18 4.92 -25.63
C GLU A 100 7.94 5.56 -26.26
N LEU A 101 7.06 6.09 -25.42
CA LEU A 101 5.90 6.86 -25.89
C LEU A 101 6.39 8.27 -26.21
N GLN A 102 6.38 8.62 -27.50
CA GLN A 102 6.65 9.98 -27.96
C GLN A 102 5.35 10.80 -27.91
N ASP A 103 5.45 12.01 -27.37
CA ASP A 103 4.36 12.97 -27.36
C ASP A 103 3.95 13.34 -28.80
N VAL A 104 2.64 13.30 -29.09
CA VAL A 104 2.03 13.85 -30.31
C VAL A 104 1.43 15.21 -30.03
#